data_AF-A0A961C304-F1
#
_entry.id   AF-A0A961C304-F1
#
_cell.length_a   1.000
_cell.length_b   1.000
_cell.length_c   1.000
_cell.angle_alpha   90.00
_cell.angle_beta   90.00
_cell.angle_gamma   90.00
#
_symmetry.space_group_name_H-M   'P 1'
#
loop_
_entity.id
_entity.type
_entity.pdbx_description
1 polymer ?
#
loop_
_entity_poly.entity_id
_entity_poly.type
_entity_poly.pdbx_seq_one_letter_code
_entity_poly.pdbx_strand_id
1 'polypeptide(L)'
;LASYVGSSEPTVEGGVDDDLVEALSRAAGIPIVLETVSADYRRQATARTGWPFSRWVQRLRPDPMKRLRLQGAGSADADVADLLGRSSLPQPTPAARAALDLTTRKLGARAGTGLLGPWARAVEDAATPDDRAMADALDRAVLATPLRDRTPLWWHVVGALQVVLAVAAIAGLGWLLVLAGFAFLKMPTADVPTLSSIPVPTILLVGGILAGLALTGLAKPFIRRGAARRRARVAAALQEQVRSVAAEHLIGPVRDVLERHRRTRELLATVRAT
;
A
#
# COMPACT_ATOMS: atom_id res chain seq x y z
N LEU A 1 -35.68 32.34 27.39
CA LEU A 1 -34.72 31.20 27.43
C LEU A 1 -35.06 30.13 26.40
N ALA A 2 -36.29 29.60 26.35
CA ALA A 2 -36.70 28.61 25.33
C ALA A 2 -36.54 29.09 23.86
N SER A 3 -36.68 30.40 23.61
CA SER A 3 -36.46 31.02 22.29
C SER A 3 -35.01 30.98 21.79
N TYR A 4 -34.04 30.66 22.65
CA TYR A 4 -32.61 30.65 22.32
C TYR A 4 -32.04 29.25 22.06
N VAL A 5 -32.85 28.20 22.24
CA VAL A 5 -32.41 26.80 22.11
C VAL A 5 -32.71 26.30 20.69
N GLY A 6 -33.91 26.56 20.16
CA GLY A 6 -34.33 26.08 18.84
C GLY A 6 -35.31 24.89 18.95
N SER A 7 -36.11 24.67 17.91
CA SER A 7 -37.25 23.72 17.94
C SER A 7 -36.95 22.32 17.41
N SER A 8 -35.80 22.13 16.77
CA SER A 8 -35.43 20.87 16.10
C SER A 8 -33.92 20.72 16.03
N GLU A 9 -33.46 19.46 16.02
CA GLU A 9 -32.07 19.10 15.76
C GLU A 9 -32.03 18.26 14.49
N PRO A 10 -31.02 18.44 13.63
CA PRO A 10 -30.79 17.52 12.54
C PRO A 10 -30.32 16.19 13.14
N THR A 11 -31.03 15.10 12.83
CA THR A 11 -30.54 13.77 13.18
C THR A 11 -29.29 13.51 12.35
N VAL A 12 -28.14 13.34 13.00
CA VAL A 12 -26.94 12.76 12.35
C VAL A 12 -27.16 11.25 12.23
N GLU A 13 -28.23 10.90 11.52
CA GLU A 13 -28.61 9.54 11.14
C GLU A 13 -27.82 9.19 9.88
N GLY A 14 -26.62 8.67 10.09
CA GLY A 14 -25.72 8.29 9.02
C GLY A 14 -24.31 8.18 9.57
N GLY A 15 -23.60 7.11 9.20
CA GLY A 15 -22.21 6.93 9.57
C GLY A 15 -21.30 8.03 9.02
N VAL A 16 -20.00 7.85 9.19
CA VAL A 16 -18.99 8.72 8.59
C VAL A 16 -19.19 8.75 7.07
N ASP A 17 -19.38 9.95 6.52
CA ASP A 17 -19.56 10.20 5.08
C ASP A 17 -18.32 9.73 4.29
N ASP A 18 -18.51 9.12 3.12
CA ASP A 18 -17.39 8.62 2.30
C ASP A 18 -16.50 9.78 1.80
N ASP A 19 -17.08 10.97 1.59
CA ASP A 19 -16.32 12.20 1.27
C ASP A 19 -15.36 12.59 2.41
N LEU A 20 -15.80 12.40 3.66
CA LEU A 20 -14.98 12.68 4.85
C LEU A 20 -13.86 11.64 5.01
N VAL A 21 -14.17 10.36 4.77
CA VAL A 21 -13.15 9.30 4.75
C VAL A 21 -12.13 9.57 3.65
N GLU A 22 -12.55 10.00 2.47
CA GLU A 22 -11.65 10.32 1.37
C GLU A 22 -10.75 11.53 1.69
N ALA A 23 -11.31 12.61 2.24
CA ALA A 23 -10.55 13.80 2.62
C ALA A 23 -9.50 13.47 3.70
N LEU A 24 -9.90 12.74 4.76
CA LEU A 24 -9.00 12.27 5.80
C LEU A 24 -7.93 11.33 5.23
N SER A 25 -8.29 10.45 4.29
CA SER A 25 -7.34 9.53 3.65
C SER A 25 -6.27 10.28 2.86
N ARG A 26 -6.66 11.33 2.14
CA ARG A 26 -5.72 12.19 1.40
C ARG A 26 -4.83 12.99 2.36
N ALA A 27 -5.39 13.52 3.45
CA ALA A 27 -4.64 14.23 4.48
C ALA A 27 -3.59 13.31 5.14
N ALA A 28 -3.96 12.07 5.45
CA ALA A 28 -3.07 11.08 6.03
C ALA A 28 -2.03 10.50 5.05
N GLY A 29 -2.00 10.93 3.78
CA GLY A 29 -1.03 10.45 2.80
C GLY A 29 -1.24 9.00 2.35
N ILE A 30 -2.40 8.39 2.65
CA ILE A 30 -2.74 7.00 2.30
C ILE A 30 -2.54 6.71 0.79
N PRO A 31 -2.91 7.59 -0.16
CA PRO A 31 -2.68 7.33 -1.57
C PRO A 31 -1.22 7.06 -1.94
N ILE A 32 -0.28 7.75 -1.29
CA ILE A 32 1.17 7.58 -1.46
C ILE A 32 1.59 6.23 -0.89
N VAL A 33 1.17 5.92 0.33
CA VAL A 33 1.44 4.62 0.98
C VAL A 33 0.95 3.46 0.09
N LEU A 34 -0.25 3.57 -0.46
CA LEU A 34 -0.81 2.57 -1.36
C LEU A 34 -0.02 2.43 -2.67
N GLU A 35 0.59 3.50 -3.18
CA GLU A 35 1.46 3.46 -4.34
C GLU A 35 2.76 2.73 -4.00
N THR A 36 3.37 3.10 -2.87
CA THR A 36 4.57 2.45 -2.33
C THR A 36 4.35 0.95 -2.11
N VAL A 37 3.23 0.55 -1.51
CA VAL A 37 2.86 -0.88 -1.32
C VAL A 37 2.78 -1.61 -2.66
N SER A 38 2.17 -0.99 -3.68
CA SER A 38 2.06 -1.60 -5.01
C SER A 38 3.41 -1.69 -5.72
N ALA A 39 4.27 -0.68 -5.56
CA ALA A 39 5.61 -0.63 -6.12
C ALA A 39 6.53 -1.66 -5.45
N ASP A 40 6.46 -1.78 -4.12
CA ASP A 40 7.21 -2.76 -3.35
C ASP A 40 6.81 -4.19 -3.71
N TYR A 41 5.50 -4.49 -3.81
CA TYR A 41 5.05 -5.80 -4.28
C TYR A 41 5.61 -6.14 -5.68
N ARG A 42 5.59 -5.18 -6.61
CA ARG A 42 6.18 -5.37 -7.96
C ARG A 42 7.68 -5.61 -7.90
N ARG A 43 8.39 -4.88 -7.04
CA ARG A 43 9.84 -5.03 -6.83
C ARG A 43 10.17 -6.41 -6.28
N GLN A 44 9.52 -6.84 -5.20
CA GLN A 44 9.72 -8.15 -4.60
C GLN A 44 9.40 -9.29 -5.57
N ALA A 45 8.28 -9.19 -6.28
CA ALA A 45 7.89 -10.18 -7.28
C ALA A 45 8.93 -10.28 -8.41
N THR A 46 9.35 -9.14 -8.96
CA THR A 46 10.35 -9.09 -10.04
C THR A 46 11.70 -9.62 -9.56
N ALA A 47 12.08 -9.35 -8.31
CA ALA A 47 13.31 -9.88 -7.72
C ALA A 47 13.29 -11.41 -7.62
N ARG A 48 12.14 -12.04 -7.39
CA ARG A 48 12.03 -13.51 -7.27
C ARG A 48 11.76 -14.22 -8.59
N THR A 49 10.99 -13.62 -9.50
CA THR A 49 10.59 -14.23 -10.77
C THR A 49 11.43 -13.77 -11.96
N GLY A 50 12.36 -12.84 -11.76
CA GLY A 50 13.23 -12.31 -12.81
C GLY A 50 14.34 -13.28 -13.20
N TRP A 51 14.88 -13.06 -14.41
CA TRP A 51 15.95 -13.88 -14.98
C TRP A 51 17.20 -13.91 -14.08
N PRO A 52 17.77 -15.08 -13.76
CA PRO A 52 18.85 -15.18 -12.78
C PRO A 52 20.13 -14.47 -13.22
N PHE A 53 20.43 -14.42 -14.53
CA PHE A 53 21.60 -13.68 -15.01
C PHE A 53 21.45 -12.17 -14.88
N SER A 54 20.23 -11.61 -15.09
CA SER A 54 20.03 -10.17 -14.87
C SER A 54 20.13 -9.82 -13.38
N ARG A 55 19.74 -10.74 -12.48
CA ARG A 55 20.01 -10.62 -11.04
C ARG A 55 21.50 -10.67 -10.71
N TRP A 56 22.26 -11.55 -11.37
CA TRP A 56 23.70 -11.68 -11.17
C TRP A 56 24.46 -10.46 -11.70
N VAL A 57 24.12 -9.97 -12.89
CA VAL A 57 24.66 -8.73 -13.49
C VAL A 57 24.33 -7.51 -12.63
N GLN A 58 23.11 -7.40 -12.09
CA GLN A 58 22.76 -6.33 -11.15
C GLN A 58 23.53 -6.44 -9.82
N ARG A 59 23.84 -7.65 -9.36
CA ARG A 59 24.63 -7.89 -8.14
C ARG A 59 26.14 -7.66 -8.34
N LEU A 60 26.61 -7.78 -9.58
CA LEU A 60 27.97 -7.45 -10.02
C LEU A 60 28.16 -5.95 -10.29
N ARG A 61 27.08 -5.19 -10.53
CA ARG A 61 27.16 -3.73 -10.56
C ARG A 61 27.56 -3.23 -9.16
N PRO A 62 28.66 -2.46 -9.04
CA PRO A 62 29.03 -1.83 -7.77
C PRO A 62 27.86 -1.00 -7.28
N ASP A 63 27.33 -1.38 -6.11
CA ASP A 63 26.20 -0.72 -5.49
C ASP A 63 26.57 0.74 -5.15
N PRO A 64 26.07 1.74 -5.91
CA PRO A 64 26.47 3.13 -5.74
C PRO A 64 26.02 3.68 -4.38
N MET A 65 25.15 2.97 -3.66
CA MET A 65 24.68 3.35 -2.33
C MET A 65 25.60 2.88 -1.21
N LYS A 66 26.59 2.01 -1.47
CA LYS A 66 27.64 1.70 -0.47
C LYS A 66 28.57 2.89 -0.19
N ARG A 67 28.55 3.92 -1.05
CA ARG A 67 29.32 5.16 -0.85
C ARG A 67 28.55 6.27 -0.12
N LEU A 68 27.27 6.05 0.17
CA LEU A 68 26.40 7.00 0.91
C LEU A 68 25.76 6.37 2.15
N ARG A 69 26.32 5.27 2.67
CA ARG A 69 26.01 4.77 4.02
C ARG A 69 26.61 5.69 5.06
N LEU A 70 26.01 6.88 5.19
CA LEU A 70 25.86 7.54 6.47
C LEU A 70 25.18 6.55 7.43
N GLN A 71 25.63 6.56 8.68
CA GLN A 71 25.39 5.55 9.68
C GLN A 71 23.91 5.15 9.85
N GLY A 72 23.65 3.84 9.86
CA GLY A 72 22.40 3.25 10.35
C GLY A 72 21.67 2.35 9.34
N ALA A 73 21.30 1.16 9.81
CA ALA A 73 20.44 0.15 9.17
C ALA A 73 21.11 -0.83 8.18
N GLY A 74 21.42 -2.00 8.71
CA GLY A 74 21.72 -3.21 7.96
C GLY A 74 20.47 -3.92 7.43
N SER A 75 20.75 -4.85 6.52
CA SER A 75 19.88 -5.95 6.06
C SER A 75 18.86 -5.63 4.95
N ALA A 76 19.09 -6.26 3.79
CA ALA A 76 18.27 -6.23 2.57
C ALA A 76 16.95 -7.04 2.67
N ASP A 77 16.36 -7.09 3.87
CA ASP A 77 15.10 -7.76 4.18
C ASP A 77 14.21 -6.88 5.09
N ALA A 78 14.61 -5.62 5.28
CA ALA A 78 13.79 -4.63 5.97
C ALA A 78 12.56 -4.33 5.09
N ASP A 79 11.45 -4.97 5.48
CA ASP A 79 10.12 -4.69 4.97
C ASP A 79 9.92 -3.18 4.85
N VAL A 80 9.31 -2.73 3.75
CA VAL A 80 8.84 -1.35 3.63
C VAL A 80 7.91 -0.98 4.78
N ALA A 81 7.23 -1.95 5.40
CA ALA A 81 6.50 -1.76 6.65
C ALA A 81 7.39 -1.35 7.85
N ASP A 82 8.61 -1.86 7.96
CA ASP A 82 9.57 -1.52 9.02
C ASP A 82 10.29 -0.19 8.73
N LEU A 83 10.46 0.17 7.45
CA LEU A 83 10.95 1.50 7.03
C LEU A 83 9.88 2.58 7.21
N LEU A 84 8.61 2.29 6.88
CA LEU A 84 7.46 3.18 7.16
C LEU A 84 7.19 3.30 8.66
N GLY A 85 7.52 2.27 9.46
CA GLY A 85 7.41 2.30 10.91
C GLY A 85 8.52 3.07 11.64
N ARG A 86 9.64 3.39 10.98
CA ARG A 86 10.80 4.05 11.63
C ARG A 86 11.20 5.41 11.08
N SER A 87 10.76 5.84 9.91
CA SER A 87 11.12 7.18 9.44
C SER A 87 10.16 7.73 8.39
N SER A 88 9.58 8.88 8.71
CA SER A 88 9.03 9.86 7.77
C SER A 88 7.87 9.38 6.90
N LEU A 89 6.68 9.26 7.51
CA LEU A 89 5.45 9.42 6.73
C LEU A 89 5.52 10.78 6.00
N PRO A 90 5.20 10.84 4.70
CA PRO A 90 5.17 12.10 3.96
C PRO A 90 4.22 13.07 4.67
N GLN A 91 4.73 14.24 5.05
CA GLN A 91 3.92 15.29 5.63
C GLN A 91 2.72 15.59 4.71
N PRO A 92 1.49 15.76 5.25
CA PRO A 92 0.29 16.05 4.47
C PRO A 92 0.53 17.23 3.53
N THR A 93 0.15 17.11 2.25
CA THR A 93 0.28 18.23 1.31
C THR A 93 -0.62 19.39 1.74
N PRO A 94 -0.26 20.67 1.45
CA PRO A 94 -1.12 21.81 1.77
C PRO A 94 -2.55 21.69 1.21
N ALA A 95 -2.67 21.12 0.01
CA ALA A 95 -3.96 20.86 -0.62
C ALA A 95 -4.80 19.82 0.14
N ALA A 96 -4.16 18.78 0.69
CA ALA A 96 -4.86 17.76 1.47
C ALA A 96 -5.37 18.30 2.82
N ARG A 97 -4.60 19.19 3.47
CA ARG A 97 -5.06 19.90 4.68
C ARG A 97 -6.24 20.82 4.40
N ALA A 98 -6.15 21.63 3.33
CA ALA A 98 -7.26 22.50 2.93
C ALA A 98 -8.53 21.70 2.58
N ALA A 99 -8.40 20.53 1.95
CA ALA A 99 -9.53 19.66 1.66
C ALA A 99 -10.17 19.08 2.93
N LEU A 100 -9.36 18.74 3.94
CA LEU A 100 -9.84 18.31 5.24
C LEU A 100 -10.60 19.45 5.95
N ASP A 101 -10.01 20.64 6.03
CA ASP A 101 -10.63 21.83 6.64
C ASP A 101 -11.98 22.17 6.02
N LEU A 102 -12.09 22.08 4.70
CA LEU A 102 -13.35 22.30 3.99
C LEU A 102 -14.39 21.24 4.34
N THR A 103 -13.97 19.99 4.51
CA THR A 103 -14.88 18.87 4.79
C THR A 103 -15.35 18.89 6.24
N THR A 104 -14.48 19.22 7.20
CA THR A 104 -14.85 19.40 8.62
C THR A 104 -15.78 20.60 8.80
N ARG A 105 -15.51 21.73 8.13
CA ARG A 105 -16.44 22.88 8.11
C ARG A 105 -17.80 22.54 7.53
N LYS A 106 -17.85 21.77 6.43
CA LYS A 106 -19.12 21.30 5.86
C LYS A 106 -19.88 20.40 6.83
N LEU A 107 -19.17 19.50 7.54
CA LEU A 107 -19.76 18.65 8.57
C LEU A 107 -20.36 19.49 9.71
N GLY A 108 -19.60 20.45 10.25
CA GLY A 108 -20.05 21.36 11.30
C GLY A 108 -21.26 22.19 10.88
N ALA A 109 -21.23 22.78 9.68
CA ALA A 109 -22.35 23.54 9.13
C ALA A 109 -23.62 22.67 8.96
N ARG A 110 -23.46 21.44 8.47
CA ARG A 110 -24.57 20.49 8.30
C ARG A 110 -25.16 20.08 9.65
N ALA A 111 -24.32 19.72 10.62
CA ALA A 111 -24.73 19.33 11.96
C ALA A 111 -25.32 20.50 12.78
N GLY A 112 -24.89 21.73 12.50
CA GLY A 112 -25.40 22.95 13.14
C GLY A 112 -26.71 23.49 12.57
N THR A 113 -27.24 22.89 11.50
CA THR A 113 -28.45 23.36 10.82
C THR A 113 -29.65 23.39 11.79
N GLY A 114 -30.24 24.57 12.02
CA GLY A 114 -31.39 24.73 12.90
C GLY A 114 -31.06 24.99 14.38
N LEU A 115 -29.79 24.96 14.76
CA LEU A 115 -29.32 25.34 16.10
C LEU A 115 -29.14 26.86 16.20
N LEU A 116 -29.43 27.44 17.37
CA LEU A 116 -29.30 28.87 17.61
C LEU A 116 -28.03 29.22 18.42
N GLY A 117 -27.39 30.31 18.03
CA GLY A 117 -26.38 31.06 18.80
C GLY A 117 -25.26 30.22 19.42
N PRO A 118 -25.28 29.94 20.74
CA PRO A 118 -24.23 29.17 21.42
C PRO A 118 -24.11 27.71 20.96
N TRP A 119 -25.23 27.09 20.58
CA TRP A 119 -25.24 25.67 20.22
C TRP A 119 -24.70 25.40 18.83
N ALA A 120 -24.97 26.30 17.87
CA ALA A 120 -24.35 26.24 16.54
C ALA A 120 -22.82 26.35 16.63
N ARG A 121 -22.31 27.28 17.44
CA ARG A 121 -20.87 27.41 17.71
C ARG A 121 -20.27 26.20 18.41
N ALA A 122 -20.95 25.66 19.41
CA ALA A 122 -20.49 24.46 20.10
C ALA A 122 -20.39 23.23 19.17
N VAL A 123 -21.28 23.11 18.17
CA VAL A 123 -21.20 22.07 17.14
C VAL A 123 -20.06 22.34 16.15
N GLU A 124 -19.85 23.60 15.76
CA GLU A 124 -18.75 23.98 14.87
C GLU A 124 -17.38 23.76 15.51
N ASP A 125 -17.23 24.10 16.80
CA ASP A 125 -16.03 23.84 17.60
C ASP A 125 -15.81 22.32 17.77
N ALA A 126 -16.87 21.54 18.05
CA ALA A 126 -16.78 20.09 18.18
C ALA A 126 -16.49 19.37 16.85
N ALA A 127 -16.86 19.97 15.72
CA ALA A 127 -16.56 19.46 14.38
C ALA A 127 -15.13 19.82 13.91
N THR A 128 -14.39 20.63 14.67
CA THR A 128 -13.03 21.08 14.37
C THR A 128 -12.05 20.49 15.39
N PRO A 129 -11.53 19.28 15.17
CA PRO A 129 -10.64 18.61 16.12
C PRO A 129 -9.26 19.25 16.15
N ASP A 130 -8.52 19.03 17.25
CA ASP A 130 -7.09 19.36 17.31
C ASP A 130 -6.32 18.49 16.29
N ASP A 131 -5.76 19.15 15.28
CA ASP A 131 -5.00 18.54 14.19
C ASP A 131 -3.92 17.55 14.68
N ARG A 132 -3.33 17.81 15.86
CA ARG A 132 -2.27 16.94 16.43
C ARG A 132 -2.82 15.63 16.96
N ALA A 133 -3.92 15.67 17.70
CA ALA A 133 -4.55 14.47 18.26
C ALA A 133 -5.08 13.55 17.15
N MET A 134 -5.60 14.14 16.06
CA MET A 134 -6.05 13.42 14.87
C MET A 134 -4.88 12.74 14.16
N ALA A 135 -3.76 13.45 13.95
CA ALA A 135 -2.56 12.90 13.35
C ALA A 135 -1.99 11.73 14.17
N ASP A 136 -1.90 11.86 15.49
CA ASP A 136 -1.39 10.81 16.38
C ASP A 136 -2.31 9.56 16.43
N ALA A 137 -3.64 9.74 16.27
CA ALA A 137 -4.59 8.63 16.17
C ALA A 137 -4.47 7.89 14.83
N LEU A 138 -4.30 8.63 13.73
CA LEU A 138 -4.03 8.09 12.40
C LEU A 138 -2.71 7.31 12.36
N ASP A 139 -1.65 7.85 12.94
CA ASP A 139 -0.34 7.19 13.01
C ASP A 139 -0.41 5.87 13.78
N ARG A 140 -1.10 5.84 14.93
CA ARG A 140 -1.32 4.60 15.69
C ARG A 140 -2.15 3.57 14.92
N ALA A 141 -3.16 3.99 14.18
CA ALA A 141 -4.01 3.09 13.40
C ALA A 141 -3.26 2.49 12.18
N VAL A 142 -2.37 3.27 11.55
CA VAL A 142 -1.47 2.78 10.50
C VAL A 142 -0.49 1.74 11.07
N LEU A 143 0.10 2.01 12.24
CA LEU A 143 1.01 1.08 12.91
C LEU A 143 0.32 -0.22 13.38
N ALA A 144 -0.97 -0.15 13.70
CA ALA A 144 -1.75 -1.31 14.12
C ALA A 144 -2.13 -2.26 12.96
N THR A 145 -2.01 -1.83 11.70
CA THR A 145 -2.40 -2.66 10.55
C THR A 145 -1.32 -3.72 10.28
N PRO A 146 -1.57 -5.02 10.52
CA PRO A 146 -0.58 -6.05 10.28
C PRO A 146 -0.37 -6.20 8.76
N LEU A 147 0.66 -5.55 8.24
CA LEU A 147 1.07 -5.65 6.83
C LEU A 147 1.72 -7.00 6.51
N ARG A 148 1.82 -7.94 7.45
CA ARG A 148 2.46 -9.24 7.30
C ARG A 148 1.62 -10.19 6.43
N ASP A 149 1.65 -10.00 5.12
CA ASP A 149 1.14 -11.03 4.19
C ASP A 149 2.24 -12.05 3.91
N ARG A 150 1.88 -13.33 3.89
CA ARG A 150 2.79 -14.39 3.45
C ARG A 150 3.13 -14.19 1.98
N THR A 151 4.42 -14.26 1.65
CA THR A 151 4.86 -14.20 0.26
C THR A 151 4.23 -15.36 -0.52
N PRO A 152 3.58 -15.09 -1.66
CA PRO A 152 2.79 -16.10 -2.34
C PRO A 152 3.68 -17.24 -2.90
N LEU A 153 3.23 -18.48 -2.71
CA LEU A 153 4.01 -19.68 -3.05
C LEU A 153 4.41 -19.75 -4.53
N TRP A 154 3.56 -19.24 -5.44
CA TRP A 154 3.85 -19.23 -6.87
C TRP A 154 5.11 -18.42 -7.22
N TRP A 155 5.51 -17.42 -6.42
CA TRP A 155 6.79 -16.72 -6.62
C TRP A 155 7.98 -17.65 -6.47
N HIS A 156 7.92 -18.57 -5.50
CA HIS A 156 8.97 -19.55 -5.27
C HIS A 156 9.00 -20.57 -6.40
N VAL A 157 7.83 -21.03 -6.86
CA VAL A 157 7.73 -21.97 -7.99
C VAL A 157 8.30 -21.37 -9.27
N VAL A 158 7.90 -20.15 -9.63
CA VAL A 158 8.43 -19.46 -10.82
C VAL A 158 9.93 -19.19 -10.68
N GLY A 159 10.37 -18.76 -9.49
CA GLY A 159 11.80 -18.56 -9.21
C GLY A 159 12.61 -19.84 -9.35
N ALA A 160 12.13 -20.97 -8.82
CA ALA A 160 12.77 -22.28 -8.95
C ALA A 160 12.84 -22.72 -10.41
N LEU A 161 11.74 -22.56 -11.17
CA LEU A 161 11.70 -22.90 -12.59
C LEU A 161 12.67 -22.04 -13.41
N GLN A 162 12.81 -20.74 -13.10
CA GLN A 162 13.81 -19.86 -13.71
C GLN A 162 15.25 -20.34 -13.44
N VAL A 163 15.54 -20.82 -12.23
CA VAL A 163 16.85 -21.40 -11.89
C VAL A 163 17.10 -22.67 -12.69
N VAL A 164 16.13 -23.58 -12.77
CA VAL A 164 16.25 -24.81 -13.56
C VAL A 164 16.52 -24.50 -15.04
N LEU A 165 15.77 -23.57 -15.63
CA LEU A 165 15.97 -23.16 -17.02
C LEU A 165 17.34 -22.52 -17.25
N ALA A 166 17.84 -21.73 -16.30
CA ALA A 166 19.17 -21.14 -16.38
C ALA A 166 20.28 -22.19 -16.25
N VAL A 167 20.14 -23.16 -15.35
CA VAL A 167 21.09 -24.29 -15.22
C VAL A 167 21.11 -25.10 -16.52
N ALA A 168 19.94 -25.38 -17.12
CA ALA A 168 19.85 -26.04 -18.42
C ALA A 168 20.58 -25.23 -19.51
N ALA A 169 20.39 -23.92 -19.58
CA ALA A 169 21.09 -23.06 -20.54
C ALA A 169 22.63 -23.08 -20.34
N ILE A 170 23.11 -23.04 -19.09
CA ILE A 170 24.55 -23.10 -18.76
C ILE A 170 25.12 -24.46 -19.13
N ALA A 171 24.41 -25.56 -18.83
CA ALA A 171 24.84 -26.90 -19.19
C ALA A 171 24.96 -27.05 -20.71
N GLY A 172 24.01 -26.50 -21.47
CA GLY A 172 24.04 -26.50 -22.94
C GLY A 172 25.21 -25.70 -23.48
N LEU A 173 25.48 -24.52 -22.90
CA LEU A 173 26.64 -23.71 -23.26
C LEU A 173 27.96 -24.41 -22.94
N GLY A 174 28.09 -24.99 -21.74
CA GLY A 174 29.29 -25.73 -21.33
C GLY A 174 29.57 -26.93 -22.24
N TRP A 175 28.52 -27.67 -22.61
CA TRP A 175 28.62 -28.76 -23.60
C TRP A 175 29.14 -28.24 -24.94
N LEU A 176 28.57 -27.16 -25.47
CA LEU A 176 29.03 -26.55 -26.73
C LEU A 176 30.49 -26.09 -26.66
N LEU A 177 30.94 -25.53 -25.53
CA LEU A 177 32.32 -25.11 -25.33
C LEU A 177 33.29 -26.30 -25.31
N VAL A 178 32.91 -27.43 -24.72
CA VAL A 178 33.70 -28.67 -24.75
C VAL A 178 33.83 -29.19 -26.18
N LEU A 179 32.74 -29.24 -26.93
CA LEU A 179 32.75 -29.63 -28.36
C LEU A 179 33.61 -28.67 -29.19
N ALA A 180 33.49 -27.36 -28.96
CA ALA A 180 34.30 -26.35 -29.63
C ALA A 180 35.79 -26.51 -29.28
N GLY A 181 36.12 -26.85 -28.03
CA GLY A 181 37.49 -27.17 -27.61
C GLY A 181 38.06 -28.38 -28.33
N PHE A 182 37.30 -29.48 -28.43
CA PHE A 182 37.72 -30.66 -29.19
C PHE A 182 37.91 -30.36 -30.69
N ALA A 183 37.00 -29.60 -31.29
CA ALA A 183 37.11 -29.15 -32.67
C ALA A 183 38.35 -28.27 -32.89
N PHE A 184 38.62 -27.34 -31.96
CA PHE A 184 39.79 -26.47 -32.00
C PHE A 184 41.11 -27.25 -31.89
N LEU A 185 41.14 -28.27 -31.02
CA LEU A 185 42.27 -29.19 -30.85
C LEU A 185 42.38 -30.23 -31.98
N LYS A 186 41.48 -30.20 -32.97
CA LYS A 186 41.37 -31.20 -34.06
C LYS A 186 41.30 -32.65 -33.57
N MET A 187 40.74 -32.87 -32.38
CA MET A 187 40.46 -34.22 -31.89
C MET A 187 39.24 -34.80 -32.60
N PRO A 188 39.16 -36.13 -32.82
CA PRO A 188 37.96 -36.76 -33.34
C PRO A 188 36.79 -36.45 -32.40
N THR A 189 35.79 -35.73 -32.93
CA THR A 189 34.59 -35.37 -32.17
C THR A 189 33.72 -36.61 -31.97
N ALA A 190 33.32 -36.86 -30.72
CA ALA A 190 32.31 -37.88 -30.42
C ALA A 190 30.99 -37.55 -31.14
N ASP A 191 30.27 -38.58 -31.62
CA ASP A 191 28.95 -38.43 -32.23
C ASP A 191 28.01 -37.67 -31.30
N VAL A 192 27.48 -36.56 -31.77
CA VAL A 192 26.61 -35.68 -30.99
C VAL A 192 25.16 -36.14 -31.21
N PRO A 193 24.37 -36.39 -30.16
CA PRO A 193 22.96 -36.69 -30.34
C PRO A 193 22.24 -35.49 -30.96
N THR A 194 21.60 -35.73 -32.11
CA THR A 194 20.79 -34.73 -32.84
C THR A 194 19.32 -35.07 -32.72
N LEU A 195 18.48 -34.05 -32.50
CA LEU A 195 17.03 -34.17 -32.60
C LEU A 195 16.56 -33.31 -33.78
N SER A 196 15.94 -33.93 -34.79
CA SER A 196 15.46 -33.24 -36.01
C SER A 196 16.51 -32.34 -36.66
N SER A 197 17.73 -32.86 -36.86
CA SER A 197 18.87 -32.18 -37.51
C SER A 197 19.51 -31.03 -36.71
N ILE A 198 19.05 -30.74 -35.49
CA ILE A 198 19.66 -29.74 -34.61
C ILE A 198 20.40 -30.47 -33.45
N PRO A 199 21.66 -30.10 -33.14
CA PRO A 199 22.36 -30.64 -31.97
C PRO A 199 21.58 -30.35 -30.69
N VAL A 200 21.38 -31.38 -29.86
CA VAL A 200 20.72 -31.26 -28.54
C VAL A 200 21.30 -30.13 -27.68
N PRO A 201 22.62 -29.87 -27.65
CA PRO A 201 23.19 -28.76 -26.87
C PRO A 201 22.66 -27.38 -27.30
N THR A 202 22.45 -27.18 -28.60
CA THR A 202 21.90 -25.94 -29.15
C THR A 202 20.43 -25.77 -28.73
N ILE A 203 19.66 -26.86 -28.76
CA ILE A 203 18.26 -26.86 -28.28
C ILE A 203 18.21 -26.54 -26.78
N LEU A 204 19.12 -27.10 -25.99
CA LEU A 204 19.18 -26.87 -24.55
C LEU A 204 19.49 -25.39 -24.23
N LEU A 205 20.44 -24.81 -24.97
CA LEU A 205 20.83 -23.40 -24.83
C LEU A 205 19.71 -22.46 -25.27
N VAL A 206 19.26 -22.57 -26.51
CA VAL A 206 18.25 -21.67 -27.09
C VAL A 206 16.90 -21.86 -26.41
N GLY A 207 16.50 -23.11 -26.18
CA GLY A 207 15.27 -23.47 -25.49
C GLY A 207 15.25 -22.96 -24.05
N GLY A 208 16.34 -23.12 -23.30
CA GLY A 208 16.45 -22.58 -21.93
C GLY A 208 16.32 -21.06 -21.88
N ILE A 209 16.95 -20.34 -22.81
CA ILE A 209 16.87 -18.88 -22.92
C ILE A 209 15.45 -18.44 -23.28
N LEU A 210 14.88 -19.00 -24.36
CA LEU A 210 13.55 -18.63 -24.84
C LEU A 210 12.46 -18.97 -23.81
N ALA A 211 12.51 -20.15 -23.20
CA ALA A 211 11.56 -20.55 -22.16
C ALA A 211 11.69 -19.66 -20.92
N GLY A 212 12.91 -19.29 -20.51
CA GLY A 212 13.13 -18.39 -19.38
C GLY A 212 12.58 -16.98 -19.65
N LEU A 213 12.74 -16.48 -20.88
CA LEU A 213 12.21 -15.17 -21.28
C LEU A 213 10.68 -15.20 -21.37
N ALA A 214 10.11 -16.26 -21.95
CA ALA A 214 8.67 -16.48 -22.03
C ALA A 214 8.04 -16.55 -20.63
N LEU A 215 8.61 -17.35 -19.72
CA LEU A 215 8.14 -17.48 -18.34
C LEU A 215 8.17 -16.14 -17.59
N THR A 216 9.21 -15.32 -17.82
CA THR A 216 9.29 -13.96 -17.27
C THR A 216 8.17 -13.08 -17.82
N GLY A 217 7.92 -13.15 -19.13
CA GLY A 217 6.84 -12.43 -19.80
C GLY A 217 5.46 -12.81 -19.26
N LEU A 218 5.22 -14.11 -19.08
CA LEU A 218 3.97 -14.66 -18.55
C LEU A 218 3.73 -14.26 -17.10
N ALA A 219 4.79 -14.11 -16.28
CA ALA A 219 4.65 -13.69 -14.88
C ALA A 219 4.19 -12.23 -14.72
N LYS A 220 4.60 -11.31 -15.62
CA LYS A 220 4.29 -9.87 -15.55
C LYS A 220 2.81 -9.54 -15.29
N PRO A 221 1.82 -10.08 -16.03
CA PRO A 221 0.42 -9.79 -15.77
C PRO A 221 -0.07 -10.29 -14.41
N PHE A 222 0.43 -11.42 -13.92
CA PHE A 222 0.11 -11.92 -12.57
C PHE A 222 0.71 -11.04 -11.48
N ILE A 223 1.92 -10.51 -11.68
CA ILE A 223 2.54 -9.53 -10.79
C ILE A 223 1.70 -8.26 -10.71
N ARG A 224 1.27 -7.72 -11.85
CA ARG A 224 0.41 -6.52 -11.90
C ARG A 224 -0.91 -6.73 -11.18
N ARG A 225 -1.59 -7.86 -11.43
CA ARG A 225 -2.84 -8.22 -10.75
C ARG A 225 -2.66 -8.44 -9.25
N GLY A 226 -1.56 -9.09 -8.85
CA GLY A 226 -1.20 -9.28 -7.45
C GLY A 226 -0.96 -7.96 -6.74
N ALA A 227 -0.25 -7.02 -7.38
CA ALA A 227 -0.01 -5.68 -6.85
C ALA A 227 -1.32 -4.90 -6.68
N ALA A 228 -2.22 -4.96 -7.67
CA ALA A 228 -3.54 -4.32 -7.61
C ALA A 228 -4.40 -4.91 -6.47
N ARG A 229 -4.43 -6.24 -6.33
CA ARG A 229 -5.16 -6.91 -5.24
C ARG A 229 -4.59 -6.58 -3.87
N ARG A 230 -3.26 -6.52 -3.73
CA ARG A 230 -2.61 -6.13 -2.48
C ARG A 230 -2.92 -4.68 -2.15
N ARG A 231 -2.83 -3.77 -3.11
CA ARG A 231 -3.23 -2.37 -2.97
C ARG A 231 -4.68 -2.24 -2.51
N ALA A 232 -5.61 -2.95 -3.15
CA ALA A 232 -7.02 -2.91 -2.78
C ALA A 232 -7.30 -3.41 -1.35
N ARG A 233 -6.65 -4.52 -0.94
CA ARG A 233 -6.78 -5.04 0.42
C ARG A 233 -6.25 -4.06 1.47
N VAL A 234 -5.08 -3.47 1.23
CA VAL A 234 -4.51 -2.46 2.13
C VAL A 234 -5.36 -1.19 2.13
N ALA A 235 -5.90 -0.78 0.98
CA ALA A 235 -6.80 0.37 0.89
C ALA A 235 -8.06 0.17 1.74
N ALA A 236 -8.71 -1.00 1.63
CA ALA A 236 -9.89 -1.31 2.42
C ALA A 236 -9.59 -1.31 3.93
N ALA A 237 -8.47 -1.90 4.35
CA ALA A 237 -8.07 -1.91 5.75
C ALA A 237 -7.79 -0.49 6.29
N LEU A 238 -7.08 0.34 5.52
CA LEU A 238 -6.78 1.72 5.91
C LEU A 238 -8.03 2.60 5.93
N GLN A 239 -8.94 2.45 4.96
CA GLN A 239 -10.21 3.18 4.93
C GLN A 239 -11.07 2.85 6.15
N GLU A 240 -11.09 1.59 6.58
CA GLU A 240 -11.83 1.20 7.78
C GLU A 240 -11.24 1.83 9.05
N GLN A 241 -9.91 1.91 9.14
CA GLN A 241 -9.25 2.61 10.24
C GLN A 241 -9.57 4.11 10.24
N VAL A 242 -9.50 4.77 9.08
CA VAL A 242 -9.88 6.19 8.94
C VAL A 242 -11.33 6.41 9.35
N ARG A 243 -12.23 5.51 8.95
CA ARG A 243 -13.64 5.56 9.35
C ARG A 243 -13.81 5.45 10.86
N SER A 244 -13.08 4.54 11.51
CA SER A 244 -13.09 4.41 12.98
C SER A 244 -12.61 5.69 13.66
N VAL A 245 -11.49 6.26 13.21
CA VAL A 245 -10.92 7.49 13.78
C VAL A 245 -11.88 8.67 13.60
N ALA A 246 -12.47 8.82 12.41
CA ALA A 246 -13.46 9.87 12.14
C ALA A 246 -14.71 9.72 13.01
N ALA A 247 -15.20 8.49 13.20
CA ALA A 247 -16.34 8.24 14.06
C ALA A 247 -16.07 8.66 15.52
N GLU A 248 -14.88 8.35 16.03
CA GLU A 248 -14.46 8.65 17.39
C GLU A 248 -14.17 10.14 17.62
N HIS A 249 -13.41 10.77 16.71
CA HIS A 249 -12.84 12.11 16.94
C HIS A 249 -13.65 13.25 16.32
N LEU A 250 -14.56 12.97 15.37
CA LEU A 250 -15.41 13.99 14.74
C LEU A 250 -16.88 13.77 15.10
N ILE A 251 -17.38 12.55 14.85
CA ILE A 251 -18.82 12.29 14.98
C ILE A 251 -19.22 12.17 16.45
N GLY A 252 -18.39 11.53 17.30
CA GLY A 252 -18.63 11.41 18.74
C GLY A 252 -18.84 12.77 19.42
N PRO A 253 -17.88 13.70 19.37
CA PRO A 253 -18.02 15.02 19.99
C PRO A 253 -19.23 15.82 19.49
N VAL A 254 -19.53 15.75 18.18
CA VAL A 254 -20.71 16.43 17.61
C VAL A 254 -22.00 15.81 18.16
N ARG A 255 -22.10 14.48 18.26
CA ARG A 255 -23.24 13.80 18.88
C ARG A 255 -23.41 14.19 20.34
N ASP A 256 -22.33 14.30 21.10
CA ASP A 256 -22.38 14.72 22.51
C ASP A 256 -22.92 16.15 22.68
N VAL A 257 -22.62 17.06 21.74
CA VAL A 257 -23.19 18.42 21.75
C VAL A 257 -24.68 18.38 21.44
N LEU A 258 -25.09 17.63 20.40
CA LEU A 258 -26.49 17.50 20.01
C LEU A 258 -27.33 16.85 21.12
N GLU A 259 -26.82 15.80 21.78
CA GLU A 259 -27.52 15.15 22.88
C GLU A 259 -27.68 16.10 24.09
N ARG A 260 -26.66 16.91 24.40
CA ARG A 260 -26.77 17.96 25.42
C ARG A 260 -27.81 19.01 25.06
N HIS A 261 -27.90 19.40 23.78
CA HIS A 261 -28.93 20.31 23.29
C HIS A 261 -30.33 19.69 23.48
N ARG A 262 -30.51 18.44 23.05
CA ARG A 262 -31.78 17.69 23.19
C ARG A 262 -32.28 17.65 24.61
N ARG A 263 -31.39 17.25 25.53
CA ARG A 263 -31.70 17.17 26.96
C ARG A 263 -32.09 18.53 27.53
N THR A 264 -31.40 19.60 27.12
CA THR A 264 -31.72 20.97 27.55
C THR A 264 -33.09 21.41 27.05
N ARG A 265 -33.42 21.12 25.78
CA ARG A 265 -34.72 21.43 25.17
C ARG A 265 -35.86 20.69 25.86
N GLU A 266 -35.69 19.39 26.13
CA GLU A 266 -36.68 18.55 26.81
C GLU A 266 -36.97 19.06 28.24
N LEU A 267 -35.93 19.37 29.02
CA LEU A 267 -36.09 19.91 30.38
C LEU A 267 -36.82 21.26 30.40
N LEU A 268 -36.50 22.17 29.47
CA LEU A 268 -37.18 23.45 29.35
C LEU A 268 -38.65 23.30 28.93
N ALA A 269 -38.98 22.29 28.12
CA ALA A 269 -40.36 22.00 27.74
C ALA A 269 -41.18 21.48 28.92
N THR A 270 -40.61 20.61 29.76
CA THR A 270 -41.26 20.10 30.98
C THR A 270 -41.56 21.22 31.98
N VAL A 271 -40.60 22.12 32.22
CA VAL A 271 -40.79 23.27 33.14
C VAL A 271 -41.88 24.21 32.64
N ARG A 272 -42.05 24.37 31.32
CA ARG A 272 -43.09 25.24 30.73
C ARG A 272 -44.49 24.63 30.79
N ALA A 273 -44.59 23.30 30.88
CA ALA A 273 -45.85 22.58 30.96
C ALA A 273 -46.40 22.46 32.40
N THR A 274 -45.58 22.82 33.40
CA THR A 274 -45.91 22.86 34.83
C THR A 274 -46.28 24.29 35.22
#